data_AF-A0A2S4YCH4-F1
#
_entry.id   AF-A0A2S4YCH4-F1
#
_cell.length_a   1.000
_cell.length_b   1.000
_cell.length_c   1.000
_cell.angle_alpha   90.00
_cell.angle_beta   90.00
_cell.angle_gamma   90.00
#
_symmetry.space_group_name_H-M   'P 1'
#
loop_
_entity.id
_entity.type
_entity.pdbx_description
1 polymer ?
#
loop_
_entity_poly.entity_id
_entity_poly.type
_entity_poly.pdbx_seq_one_letter_code
_entity_poly.pdbx_strand_id
1 'polypeptide(L)'
;MSLRLHSAVEYAAGPPGLDRPPLHHADIVDRLLERAAEPEPAAGPGPDLVVLVYAAPDTQGHKTTASHLNLRTGGAAHSFALTVQGTGGPFAALRVAEACARTGRGSSSVLALVECAGAEGVSAASGVLLRLDGQPGYGVAETRSVPLDRLADACAALVPEKGRLLLVLGPGTDPEAAPAQRTDVRTPPPDSSCTAVWRLLARESEAWREQYPVVALCAADPDTRTGHLAVLRDLDQ
;
A
#
# COMPACT_ATOMS: atom_id res chain seq x y z
N MET A 1 -9.01 14.52 12.02
CA MET A 1 -9.44 14.30 10.63
C MET A 1 -9.01 12.89 10.25
N SER A 2 -9.92 12.07 9.72
CA SER A 2 -9.58 10.70 9.31
C SER A 2 -9.05 10.72 7.88
N LEU A 3 -7.91 10.08 7.66
CA LEU A 3 -7.28 9.99 6.35
C LEU A 3 -8.05 8.95 5.50
N ARG A 4 -8.45 9.33 4.29
CA ARG A 4 -9.20 8.45 3.38
C ARG A 4 -8.36 8.10 2.16
N LEU A 5 -8.34 6.83 1.78
CA LEU A 5 -7.79 6.36 0.51
C LEU A 5 -8.70 6.81 -0.61
N HIS A 6 -8.29 7.91 -1.25
CA HIS A 6 -8.98 8.53 -2.36
C HIS A 6 -8.71 7.78 -3.67
N SER A 7 -7.44 7.41 -3.91
CA SER A 7 -7.08 6.64 -5.09
C SER A 7 -5.90 5.71 -4.84
N ALA A 8 -5.88 4.60 -5.57
CA ALA A 8 -4.82 3.62 -5.57
C ALA A 8 -4.57 3.19 -7.01
N VAL A 9 -3.32 3.30 -7.46
CA VAL A 9 -2.92 2.94 -8.83
C VAL A 9 -1.78 1.97 -8.74
N GLU A 10 -1.82 0.90 -9.53
CA GLU A 10 -0.72 -0.06 -9.61
C GLU A 10 0.02 -0.01 -10.93
N TYR A 11 1.27 -0.45 -10.87
CA TYR A 11 2.11 -0.77 -12.00
C TYR A 11 2.72 -2.15 -11.79
N ALA A 12 2.74 -2.95 -12.85
CA ALA A 12 3.48 -4.19 -12.89
C ALA A 12 4.09 -4.34 -14.28
N ALA A 13 5.41 -4.50 -14.33
CA ALA A 13 6.09 -4.88 -15.54
C ALA A 13 5.73 -6.32 -15.90
N GLY A 14 5.75 -6.63 -17.20
CA GLY A 14 5.84 -8.02 -17.63
C GLY A 14 7.16 -8.65 -17.16
N PRO A 15 7.31 -9.98 -17.30
CA PRO A 15 8.59 -10.64 -17.01
C PRO A 15 9.72 -9.96 -17.78
N PRO A 16 10.92 -9.82 -17.17
CA PRO A 16 12.04 -9.16 -17.84
C PRO A 16 12.38 -9.92 -19.13
N GLY A 17 12.19 -9.26 -20.27
CA GLY A 17 12.77 -9.74 -21.52
C GLY A 17 14.28 -9.53 -21.48
N LEU A 18 15.04 -10.42 -22.12
CA LEU A 18 16.52 -10.37 -22.12
C LEU A 18 17.09 -9.03 -22.62
N ASP A 19 16.32 -8.27 -23.41
CA ASP A 19 16.76 -7.02 -24.06
C ASP A 19 16.22 -5.73 -23.41
N ARG A 20 15.47 -5.81 -22.30
CA ARG A 20 14.95 -4.59 -21.64
C ARG A 20 15.87 -4.17 -20.48
N PRO A 21 16.23 -2.88 -20.39
CA PRO A 21 16.94 -2.40 -19.21
C PRO A 21 16.08 -2.64 -17.96
N PRO A 22 16.70 -2.96 -16.81
CA PRO A 22 15.97 -3.09 -15.56
C PRO A 22 15.31 -1.75 -15.21
N LEU A 23 14.11 -1.80 -14.65
CA LEU A 23 13.44 -0.62 -14.13
C LEU A 23 13.98 -0.28 -12.76
N HIS A 24 14.21 1.01 -12.53
CA HIS A 24 14.62 1.58 -11.25
C HIS A 24 13.42 2.15 -10.50
N HIS A 25 13.57 2.47 -9.21
CA HIS A 25 12.49 3.00 -8.39
C HIS A 25 11.89 4.29 -8.99
N ALA A 26 12.74 5.16 -9.54
CA ALA A 26 12.29 6.39 -10.18
C ALA A 26 11.46 6.13 -11.44
N ASP A 27 11.83 5.12 -12.23
CA ASP A 27 11.07 4.73 -13.43
C ASP A 27 9.69 4.19 -13.04
N ILE A 28 9.63 3.33 -12.02
CA ILE A 28 8.37 2.78 -11.50
C ILE A 28 7.46 3.92 -11.00
N VAL A 29 8.03 4.88 -10.25
CA VAL A 29 7.30 6.08 -9.81
C VAL A 29 6.77 6.89 -10.99
N ASP A 30 7.57 7.12 -12.02
CA ASP A 30 7.14 7.86 -13.20
C ASP A 30 5.97 7.15 -13.90
N ARG A 31 6.02 5.82 -14.04
CA ARG A 31 4.90 5.01 -14.59
C ARG A 31 3.64 5.06 -13.73
N LEU A 32 3.79 5.05 -12.41
CA LEU A 32 2.66 5.18 -11.49
C LEU A 32 2.00 6.55 -11.61
N LEU A 33 2.79 7.62 -11.69
CA LEU A 33 2.29 8.98 -11.87
C LEU A 33 1.61 9.17 -13.23
N GLU A 34 2.17 8.60 -14.30
CA GLU A 34 1.54 8.57 -15.64
C GLU A 34 0.16 7.90 -15.60
N ARG A 35 0.00 6.81 -14.84
CA ARG A 35 -1.27 6.10 -14.70
C ARG A 35 -2.25 6.79 -13.76
N ALA A 36 -1.75 7.52 -12.76
CA ALA A 36 -2.59 8.26 -11.82
C ALA A 36 -3.13 9.58 -12.40
N ALA A 37 -2.53 10.06 -13.49
CA ALA A 37 -2.99 11.23 -14.22
C ALA A 37 -4.24 10.90 -15.05
N GLU A 38 -5.43 11.09 -14.46
CA GLU A 38 -6.59 11.58 -15.21
C GLU A 38 -6.32 13.02 -15.70
N PRO A 39 -6.96 13.49 -16.80
CA PRO A 39 -6.50 14.67 -17.52
C PRO A 39 -6.67 15.97 -16.71
N GLU A 40 -5.61 16.78 -16.74
CA GLU A 40 -5.44 18.14 -16.17
C GLU A 40 -5.03 18.24 -14.69
N PRO A 41 -4.14 19.21 -14.36
CA PRO A 41 -3.57 19.36 -13.04
C PRO A 41 -4.69 19.77 -12.09
N ALA A 42 -4.95 18.97 -11.06
CA ALA A 42 -5.71 19.46 -9.93
C ALA A 42 -4.99 20.72 -9.43
N ALA A 43 -5.61 21.89 -9.67
CA ALA A 43 -5.18 23.19 -9.17
C ALA A 43 -5.35 23.28 -7.63
N GLY A 44 -5.10 22.18 -6.94
CA GLY A 44 -5.11 22.06 -5.51
C GLY A 44 -3.69 22.09 -4.95
N PRO A 45 -3.56 22.34 -3.63
CA PRO A 45 -2.28 22.18 -2.96
C PRO A 45 -1.77 20.74 -3.14
N GLY A 46 -0.45 20.59 -3.35
CA GLY A 46 0.21 19.29 -3.35
C GLY A 46 0.08 18.56 -2.00
N PRO A 47 0.59 17.32 -1.88
CA PRO A 47 0.52 16.59 -0.63
C PRO A 47 1.40 17.26 0.45
N ASP A 48 1.04 17.05 1.70
CA ASP A 48 1.83 17.50 2.85
C ASP A 48 2.94 16.51 3.21
N LEU A 49 2.74 15.24 2.83
CA LEU A 49 3.65 14.12 3.10
C LEU A 49 3.82 13.24 1.86
N VAL A 50 5.07 12.89 1.56
CA VAL A 50 5.45 11.95 0.51
C VAL A 50 6.34 10.87 1.11
N VAL A 51 5.93 9.61 0.97
CA VAL A 51 6.71 8.47 1.48
C VAL A 51 6.99 7.51 0.34
N LEU A 52 8.27 7.22 0.12
CA LEU A 52 8.69 6.12 -0.72
C LEU A 52 8.92 4.88 0.16
N VAL A 53 8.46 3.72 -0.27
CA VAL A 53 8.65 2.45 0.43
C VAL A 53 9.25 1.43 -0.51
N TYR A 54 10.32 0.78 -0.09
CA TYR A 54 10.90 -0.35 -0.81
C TYR A 54 11.56 -1.34 0.14
N ALA A 55 11.46 -2.64 -0.17
CA ALA A 55 12.10 -3.69 0.61
C ALA A 55 13.60 -3.79 0.29
N ALA A 56 13.95 -3.78 -1.00
CA ALA A 56 15.32 -3.86 -1.49
C ALA A 56 15.78 -2.52 -2.09
N PRO A 57 17.06 -2.13 -1.89
CA PRO A 57 17.58 -0.89 -2.44
C PRO A 57 17.62 -0.91 -3.96
N ASP A 58 17.53 0.29 -4.55
CA ASP A 58 17.76 0.46 -5.98
C ASP A 58 19.22 0.15 -6.33
N THR A 59 19.44 -0.53 -7.44
CA THR A 59 20.79 -0.81 -7.96
C THR A 59 21.43 0.44 -8.59
N GLN A 60 20.66 1.48 -8.88
CA GLN A 60 21.16 2.80 -9.31
C GLN A 60 20.74 3.92 -8.36
N GLY A 61 21.55 4.15 -7.32
CA GLY A 61 21.33 5.18 -6.30
C GLY A 61 21.58 6.63 -6.72
N HIS A 62 21.56 6.96 -8.02
CA HIS A 62 21.88 8.31 -8.51
C HIS A 62 20.74 9.33 -8.27
N LYS A 63 19.52 8.88 -7.97
CA LYS A 63 18.37 9.73 -7.66
C LYS A 63 17.84 9.43 -6.26
N THR A 64 17.59 10.48 -5.48
CA THR A 64 16.80 10.38 -4.26
C THR A 64 15.32 10.27 -4.63
N THR A 65 14.84 9.06 -4.89
CA THR A 65 13.50 8.81 -5.48
C THR A 65 12.35 9.41 -4.65
N ALA A 66 12.47 9.51 -3.32
CA ALA A 66 11.47 10.19 -2.49
C ALA A 66 11.38 11.70 -2.80
N SER A 67 12.52 12.38 -2.97
CA SER A 67 12.57 13.79 -3.37
C SER A 67 12.09 13.98 -4.81
N HIS A 68 12.42 13.04 -5.71
CA HIS A 68 11.91 13.04 -7.09
C HIS A 68 10.38 12.97 -7.10
N LEU A 69 9.79 12.03 -6.36
CA LEU A 69 8.34 11.91 -6.20
C LEU A 69 7.74 13.21 -5.66
N ASN A 70 8.34 13.80 -4.62
CA ASN A 70 7.88 15.07 -4.06
C ASN A 70 7.85 16.19 -5.10
N LEU A 71 8.93 16.38 -5.85
CA LEU A 71 8.99 17.39 -6.93
C LEU A 71 7.89 17.16 -7.97
N ARG A 72 7.62 15.90 -8.33
CA ARG A 72 6.58 15.52 -9.29
C ARG A 72 5.16 15.70 -8.76
N THR A 73 4.99 15.79 -7.43
CA THR A 73 3.70 16.04 -6.77
C THR A 73 3.56 17.48 -6.25
N GLY A 74 4.43 18.41 -6.67
CA GLY A 74 4.32 19.85 -6.33
C GLY A 74 5.46 20.40 -5.46
N GLY A 75 6.33 19.55 -4.93
CA GLY A 75 7.61 19.92 -4.33
C GLY A 75 7.57 20.51 -2.91
N ALA A 76 6.39 20.69 -2.33
CA ALA A 76 6.23 21.30 -1.01
C ALA A 76 6.12 20.31 0.16
N ALA A 77 6.01 19.00 -0.12
CA ALA A 77 5.76 18.00 0.91
C ALA A 77 7.01 17.73 1.77
N HIS A 78 6.80 17.29 3.01
CA HIS A 78 7.82 16.53 3.73
C HIS A 78 8.02 15.19 3.02
N SER A 79 9.26 14.83 2.69
CA SER A 79 9.54 13.61 1.92
C SER A 79 10.68 12.79 2.50
N PHE A 80 10.50 11.47 2.55
CA PHE A 80 11.52 10.51 2.98
C PHE A 80 11.22 9.11 2.42
N ALA A 81 12.16 8.19 2.60
CA ALA A 81 12.00 6.78 2.25
C ALA A 81 11.95 5.90 3.52
N LEU A 82 11.10 4.87 3.50
CA LEU A 82 11.10 3.76 4.46
C LEU A 82 11.65 2.52 3.76
N THR A 83 12.70 1.95 4.34
CA THR A 83 13.51 0.91 3.69
C THR A 83 13.80 -0.22 4.66
N VAL A 84 14.13 -1.41 4.13
CA VAL A 84 14.54 -2.57 4.94
C VAL A 84 13.48 -2.97 5.99
N GLN A 85 12.20 -2.82 5.64
CA GLN A 85 11.06 -3.22 6.49
C GLN A 85 10.30 -4.41 5.89
N GLY A 86 10.82 -5.03 4.83
CA GLY A 86 10.18 -6.15 4.14
C GLY A 86 8.71 -5.88 3.82
N THR A 87 7.84 -6.83 4.17
CA THR A 87 6.38 -6.76 4.01
C THR A 87 5.71 -5.75 4.95
N GLY A 88 6.37 -5.34 6.04
CA GLY A 88 5.87 -4.36 7.01
C GLY A 88 6.01 -2.90 6.59
N GLY A 89 6.86 -2.59 5.59
CA GLY A 89 7.15 -1.23 5.13
C GLY A 89 5.89 -0.42 4.75
N PRO A 90 5.01 -0.94 3.88
CA PRO A 90 3.79 -0.25 3.50
C PRO A 90 2.85 0.08 4.68
N PHE A 91 2.73 -0.85 5.64
CA PHE A 91 1.93 -0.65 6.85
C PHE A 91 2.56 0.42 7.77
N ALA A 92 3.88 0.44 7.87
CA ALA A 92 4.57 1.51 8.59
C ALA A 92 4.34 2.88 7.93
N ALA A 93 4.35 2.95 6.59
CA ALA A 93 4.07 4.19 5.86
C ALA A 93 2.65 4.73 6.13
N LEU A 94 1.64 3.86 6.13
CA LEU A 94 0.28 4.24 6.53
C LEU A 94 0.23 4.79 7.95
N ARG A 95 0.87 4.12 8.92
CA ARG A 95 0.91 4.61 10.31
C ARG A 95 1.53 6.01 10.41
N VAL A 96 2.56 6.29 9.62
CA VAL A 96 3.19 7.63 9.59
C VAL A 96 2.24 8.65 8.97
N ALA A 97 1.54 8.32 7.88
CA ALA A 97 0.54 9.19 7.27
C ALA A 97 -0.61 9.51 8.24
N GLU A 98 -1.15 8.49 8.92
CA GLU A 98 -2.18 8.66 9.95
C GLU A 98 -1.69 9.51 11.12
N ALA A 99 -0.45 9.29 11.58
CA ALA A 99 0.16 10.09 12.63
C ALA A 99 0.33 11.55 12.21
N CYS A 100 0.81 11.80 10.98
CA CYS A 100 0.93 13.14 10.40
C CYS A 100 -0.42 13.86 10.40
N ALA A 101 -1.48 13.20 9.90
CA ALA A 101 -2.84 13.74 9.86
C ALA A 101 -3.39 14.06 11.25
N ARG A 102 -3.13 13.22 12.26
CA ARG A 102 -3.54 13.47 13.66
C ARG A 102 -2.89 14.72 14.27
N THR A 103 -1.72 15.13 13.81
CA THR A 103 -1.08 16.38 14.29
C THR A 103 -1.75 17.65 13.77
N GLY A 104 -2.63 17.54 12.75
CA GLY A 104 -3.22 18.68 12.05
C GLY A 104 -2.24 19.44 11.15
N ARG A 105 -1.00 18.95 11.00
CA ARG A 105 0.03 19.55 10.14
C ARG A 105 0.01 19.06 8.70
N GLY A 106 -0.82 18.06 8.41
CA GLY A 106 -1.05 17.55 7.07
C GLY A 106 -2.45 16.96 6.95
N SER A 107 -3.00 17.03 5.75
CA SER A 107 -4.31 16.51 5.37
C SER A 107 -4.26 15.64 4.11
N SER A 108 -3.13 15.67 3.40
CA SER A 108 -2.90 14.89 2.18
C SER A 108 -1.55 14.18 2.21
N SER A 109 -1.51 12.92 1.81
CA SER A 109 -0.31 12.10 1.74
C SER A 109 -0.26 11.28 0.46
N VAL A 110 0.94 11.13 -0.09
CA VAL A 110 1.22 10.23 -1.22
C VAL A 110 2.22 9.17 -0.76
N LEU A 111 1.83 7.90 -0.89
CA LEU A 111 2.71 6.76 -0.61
C LEU A 111 3.02 6.03 -1.91
N ALA A 112 4.29 5.89 -2.26
CA ALA A 112 4.73 5.06 -3.37
C ALA A 112 5.43 3.82 -2.83
N LEU A 113 4.84 2.66 -3.08
CA LEU A 113 5.40 1.35 -2.75
C LEU A 113 6.04 0.80 -4.03
N VAL A 114 7.34 0.51 -4.01
CA VAL A 114 8.06 0.10 -5.23
C VAL A 114 8.98 -1.08 -4.97
N GLU A 115 9.07 -1.95 -5.97
CA GLU A 115 9.93 -3.13 -5.97
C GLU A 115 10.54 -3.30 -7.36
N CYS A 116 11.87 -3.31 -7.44
CA CYS A 116 12.59 -3.55 -8.69
C CYS A 116 12.72 -5.05 -8.98
N ALA A 117 12.83 -5.39 -10.26
CA ALA A 117 13.07 -6.77 -10.69
C ALA A 117 14.43 -7.27 -10.18
N GLY A 118 14.48 -8.53 -9.73
CA GLY A 118 15.74 -9.20 -9.35
C GLY A 118 16.28 -8.84 -7.96
N ALA A 119 15.54 -8.07 -7.17
CA ALA A 119 15.89 -7.75 -5.79
C ALA A 119 16.11 -9.00 -4.91
N GLU A 120 15.30 -10.07 -5.08
CA GLU A 120 15.41 -11.33 -4.34
C GLU A 120 14.96 -12.56 -5.17
N GLY A 121 15.15 -12.50 -6.49
CA GLY A 121 14.83 -13.60 -7.40
C GLY A 121 13.39 -13.58 -7.95
N VAL A 122 13.31 -13.44 -9.27
CA VAL A 122 12.16 -13.77 -10.15
C VAL A 122 10.94 -12.82 -10.17
N SER A 123 10.70 -11.97 -9.17
CA SER A 123 9.53 -11.06 -9.27
C SER A 123 9.76 -9.91 -10.27
N ALA A 124 8.76 -9.63 -11.11
CA ALA A 124 8.79 -8.51 -12.04
C ALA A 124 8.71 -7.18 -11.29
N ALA A 125 9.32 -6.13 -11.84
CA ALA A 125 9.27 -4.80 -11.25
C ALA A 125 7.81 -4.34 -11.09
N SER A 126 7.45 -3.84 -9.91
CA SER A 126 6.08 -3.45 -9.63
C SER A 126 6.00 -2.34 -8.60
N GLY A 127 4.84 -1.71 -8.51
CA GLY A 127 4.60 -0.69 -7.52
C GLY A 127 3.14 -0.28 -7.40
N VAL A 128 2.86 0.50 -6.36
CA VAL A 128 1.55 1.06 -6.05
C VAL A 128 1.72 2.49 -5.59
N LEU A 129 0.88 3.39 -6.09
CA LEU A 129 0.75 4.75 -5.62
C LEU A 129 -0.58 4.88 -4.89
N LEU A 130 -0.53 5.23 -3.60
CA LEU A 130 -1.70 5.49 -2.77
C LEU A 130 -1.80 7.00 -2.53
N ARG A 131 -2.96 7.57 -2.84
CA ARG A 131 -3.31 8.95 -2.47
C ARG A 131 -4.30 8.92 -1.33
N LEU A 132 -3.91 9.55 -0.24
CA LEU A 132 -4.65 9.58 1.00
C LEU A 132 -4.98 11.04 1.34
N ASP A 133 -6.25 11.42 1.35
CA ASP A 133 -6.67 12.79 1.64
C ASP A 133 -8.08 12.81 2.27
N GLY A 134 -8.73 13.98 2.28
CA GLY A 134 -10.09 14.15 2.80
C GLY A 134 -11.21 13.82 1.81
N GLN A 135 -10.90 13.43 0.57
CA GLN A 135 -11.90 13.12 -0.44
C GLN A 135 -12.65 11.81 -0.13
N PRO A 136 -13.84 11.59 -0.71
CA PRO A 136 -14.56 10.33 -0.59
C PRO A 136 -13.69 9.14 -1.00
N GLY A 137 -13.76 8.07 -0.22
CA GLY A 137 -12.81 6.96 -0.28
C GLY A 137 -12.85 6.12 0.99
N TYR A 138 -12.08 5.04 1.04
CA TYR A 138 -11.99 4.23 2.25
C TYR A 138 -11.28 5.00 3.36
N GLY A 139 -11.92 5.15 4.52
CA GLY A 139 -11.20 5.56 5.72
C GLY A 139 -10.18 4.52 6.12
N VAL A 140 -8.93 4.94 6.32
CA VAL A 140 -7.94 4.14 7.04
C VAL A 140 -8.34 4.18 8.51
N ALA A 141 -8.94 3.10 8.98
CA ALA A 141 -9.53 3.01 10.32
C ALA A 141 -8.49 2.59 11.37
N GLU A 142 -7.59 1.67 10.99
CA GLU A 142 -6.57 1.15 11.87
C GLU A 142 -5.39 0.59 11.07
N THR A 143 -4.17 0.88 11.51
CA THR A 143 -2.97 0.17 11.04
C THR A 143 -2.14 -0.29 12.24
N ARG A 144 -1.88 -1.60 12.36
CA ARG A 144 -1.16 -2.18 13.51
C ARG A 144 -0.21 -3.30 13.13
N SER A 145 0.77 -3.52 13.99
CA SER A 145 1.61 -4.73 14.01
C SER A 145 1.20 -5.60 15.20
N VAL A 146 1.15 -6.90 15.01
CA VAL A 146 0.85 -7.89 16.06
C VAL A 146 1.87 -9.04 15.99
N PRO A 147 2.14 -9.75 17.09
CA PRO A 147 2.85 -11.02 17.02
C PRO A 147 2.19 -11.98 16.04
N LEU A 148 2.97 -12.72 15.25
CA LEU A 148 2.45 -13.59 14.18
C LEU A 148 1.47 -14.66 14.70
N ASP A 149 1.72 -15.21 15.89
CA ASP A 149 0.85 -16.17 16.57
C ASP A 149 -0.49 -15.56 17.05
N ARG A 150 -0.63 -14.23 17.02
CA ARG A 150 -1.85 -13.48 17.34
C ARG A 150 -2.56 -12.90 16.11
N LEU A 151 -2.02 -13.14 14.91
CA LEU A 151 -2.57 -12.56 13.69
C LEU A 151 -3.98 -13.08 13.38
N ALA A 152 -4.21 -14.37 13.57
CA ALA A 152 -5.53 -14.98 13.37
C ALA A 152 -6.59 -14.38 14.30
N ASP A 153 -6.28 -14.28 15.61
CA ASP A 153 -7.14 -13.63 16.61
C ASP A 153 -7.44 -12.17 16.22
N ALA A 154 -6.40 -11.45 15.78
CA ALA A 154 -6.52 -10.06 15.37
C ALA A 154 -7.39 -9.89 14.13
N CYS A 155 -7.37 -10.84 13.18
CA CYS A 155 -8.27 -10.87 12.02
C CYS A 155 -9.70 -11.23 12.41
N ALA A 156 -9.89 -12.20 13.31
CA ALA A 156 -11.21 -12.61 13.79
C ALA A 156 -11.96 -11.45 14.49
N ALA A 157 -11.23 -10.61 15.22
CA ALA A 157 -11.78 -9.41 15.86
C ALA A 157 -12.28 -8.33 14.87
N LEU A 158 -11.95 -8.43 13.58
CA LEU A 158 -12.39 -7.49 12.56
C LEU A 158 -13.72 -7.88 11.90
N VAL A 159 -14.23 -9.09 12.16
CA VAL A 159 -15.49 -9.56 11.57
C VAL A 159 -16.63 -8.68 12.08
N PRO A 160 -17.33 -7.94 11.19
CA PRO A 160 -18.35 -7.00 11.63
C PRO A 160 -19.61 -7.72 12.11
N GLU A 161 -20.39 -7.05 12.97
CA GLU A 161 -21.69 -7.56 13.43
C GLU A 161 -22.71 -7.68 12.29
N LYS A 162 -22.60 -6.83 11.26
CA LYS A 162 -23.43 -6.82 10.05
C LYS A 162 -22.55 -6.71 8.81
N GLY A 163 -22.97 -7.35 7.72
CA GLY A 163 -22.21 -7.39 6.47
C GLY A 163 -21.09 -8.45 6.49
N ARG A 164 -20.09 -8.27 5.63
CA ARG A 164 -18.98 -9.20 5.43
C ARG A 164 -17.64 -8.49 5.55
N LEU A 165 -16.65 -9.20 6.09
CA LEU A 165 -15.24 -8.81 6.06
C LEU A 165 -14.62 -9.31 4.76
N LEU A 166 -13.89 -8.48 4.04
CA LEU A 166 -12.92 -8.94 3.05
C LEU A 166 -11.53 -8.97 3.68
N LEU A 167 -10.94 -10.14 3.78
CA LEU A 167 -9.57 -10.33 4.26
C LEU A 167 -8.64 -10.61 3.07
N VAL A 168 -7.72 -9.69 2.81
CA VAL A 168 -6.69 -9.81 1.78
C VAL A 168 -5.39 -10.27 2.43
N LEU A 169 -5.03 -11.52 2.15
CA LEU A 169 -3.92 -12.23 2.77
C LEU A 169 -2.69 -12.17 1.88
N GLY A 170 -1.66 -11.45 2.31
CA GLY A 170 -0.39 -11.28 1.64
C GLY A 170 0.67 -12.31 2.02
N PRO A 171 1.93 -12.07 1.62
CA PRO A 171 3.03 -12.99 1.89
C PRO A 171 3.17 -13.33 3.39
N GLY A 172 3.56 -14.58 3.67
CA GLY A 172 3.78 -15.10 5.02
C GLY A 172 2.52 -15.42 5.82
N THR A 173 1.32 -15.19 5.27
CA THR A 173 0.05 -15.46 5.96
C THR A 173 -0.52 -16.84 5.59
N ASP A 174 -1.28 -17.44 6.51
CA ASP A 174 -1.96 -18.72 6.30
C ASP A 174 -3.44 -18.48 5.95
N PRO A 175 -3.91 -18.85 4.74
CA PRO A 175 -5.30 -18.76 4.35
C PRO A 175 -6.27 -19.53 5.25
N GLU A 176 -5.84 -20.65 5.80
CA GLU A 176 -6.67 -21.50 6.66
C GLU A 176 -6.87 -20.89 8.05
N ALA A 177 -6.06 -19.92 8.43
CA ALA A 177 -6.19 -19.17 9.68
C ALA A 177 -7.25 -18.05 9.61
N ALA A 178 -7.88 -17.84 8.45
CA ALA A 178 -8.92 -16.84 8.29
C ALA A 178 -10.23 -17.24 9.02
N PRO A 179 -10.93 -16.28 9.64
CA PRO A 179 -12.20 -16.56 10.30
C PRO A 179 -13.26 -16.99 9.30
N ALA A 180 -13.78 -18.22 9.40
CA ALA A 180 -14.69 -18.80 8.40
C ALA A 180 -16.06 -18.10 8.27
N GLN A 181 -16.56 -17.46 9.33
CA GLN A 181 -17.88 -16.84 9.32
C GLN A 181 -17.84 -15.40 8.81
N ARG A 182 -18.67 -15.09 7.80
CA ARG A 182 -18.85 -13.73 7.24
C ARG A 182 -17.57 -13.10 6.70
N THR A 183 -16.60 -13.91 6.31
CA THR A 183 -15.34 -13.45 5.72
C THR A 183 -15.21 -13.99 4.32
N ASP A 184 -14.86 -13.13 3.37
CA ASP A 184 -14.27 -13.54 2.11
C ASP A 184 -12.76 -13.38 2.18
N VAL A 185 -12.05 -14.35 1.63
CA VAL A 185 -10.58 -14.35 1.62
C VAL A 185 -10.10 -14.14 0.19
N ARG A 186 -9.14 -13.24 0.02
CA ARG A 186 -8.42 -13.04 -1.25
C ARG A 186 -6.93 -13.12 -1.00
N THR A 187 -6.25 -13.86 -1.86
CA THR A 187 -4.79 -13.95 -1.87
C THR A 187 -4.29 -13.42 -3.20
N PRO A 188 -3.25 -12.56 -3.21
CA PRO A 188 -2.52 -12.24 -4.43
C PRO A 188 -1.80 -13.51 -4.94
N PRO A 189 -1.26 -13.48 -6.18
CA PRO A 189 -0.48 -14.58 -6.72
C PRO A 189 0.67 -15.05 -5.78
N PRO A 190 1.09 -16.32 -5.81
CA PRO A 190 2.06 -16.87 -4.84
C PRO A 190 3.47 -16.28 -4.93
N ASP A 191 3.85 -15.71 -6.07
CA ASP A 191 5.14 -15.07 -6.36
C ASP A 191 5.17 -13.57 -5.98
N SER A 192 4.23 -13.17 -5.14
CA SER A 192 3.95 -11.78 -4.85
C SER A 192 4.75 -11.25 -3.66
N SER A 193 5.13 -9.99 -3.79
CA SER A 193 6.15 -9.32 -3.00
C SER A 193 5.51 -8.32 -2.02
N CYS A 194 6.24 -7.36 -1.43
CA CYS A 194 5.66 -6.47 -0.42
C CYS A 194 4.54 -5.55 -0.96
N THR A 195 4.46 -5.36 -2.28
CA THR A 195 3.40 -4.60 -2.97
C THR A 195 2.13 -5.42 -3.27
N ALA A 196 2.15 -6.74 -3.09
CA ALA A 196 1.12 -7.66 -3.58
C ALA A 196 -0.33 -7.32 -3.19
N VAL A 197 -0.58 -7.19 -1.89
CA VAL A 197 -1.93 -6.90 -1.35
C VAL A 197 -2.39 -5.49 -1.74
N TRP A 198 -1.45 -4.56 -1.86
CA TRP A 198 -1.70 -3.18 -2.27
C TRP A 198 -2.05 -3.07 -3.74
N ARG A 199 -1.45 -3.92 -4.57
CA ARG A 199 -1.77 -4.03 -6.00
C ARG A 199 -3.17 -4.57 -6.20
N LEU A 200 -3.54 -5.61 -5.45
CA LEU A 200 -4.90 -6.14 -5.49
C LEU A 200 -5.91 -5.10 -5.01
N LEU A 201 -5.61 -4.35 -3.94
CA LEU A 201 -6.40 -3.21 -3.51
C LEU A 201 -6.56 -2.18 -4.64
N ALA A 202 -5.47 -1.78 -5.29
CA ALA A 202 -5.52 -0.79 -6.37
C ALA A 202 -6.43 -1.20 -7.53
N ARG A 203 -6.44 -2.50 -7.89
CA ARG A 203 -7.28 -3.04 -8.97
C ARG A 203 -8.76 -3.08 -8.64
N GLU A 204 -9.09 -3.39 -7.38
CA GLU A 204 -10.44 -3.81 -7.00
C GLU A 204 -11.12 -2.85 -6.02
N SER A 205 -10.44 -1.77 -5.59
CA SER A 205 -10.88 -0.88 -4.51
C SER A 205 -12.32 -0.38 -4.67
N GLU A 206 -12.70 0.06 -5.87
CA GLU A 206 -14.06 0.55 -6.15
C GLU A 206 -15.11 -0.55 -5.98
N ALA A 207 -14.92 -1.70 -6.63
CA ALA A 207 -15.83 -2.84 -6.53
C ALA A 207 -15.94 -3.37 -5.10
N TRP A 208 -14.83 -3.38 -4.34
CA TRP A 208 -14.85 -3.80 -2.96
C TRP A 208 -15.63 -2.84 -2.07
N ARG A 209 -15.63 -1.53 -2.37
CA ARG A 209 -16.26 -0.51 -1.50
C ARG A 209 -17.77 -0.67 -1.48
N GLU A 210 -18.32 -1.07 -2.61
CA GLU A 210 -19.74 -1.36 -2.77
C GLU A 210 -20.16 -2.66 -2.06
N GLN A 211 -19.24 -3.61 -1.89
CA GLN A 211 -19.55 -4.97 -1.44
C GLN A 211 -19.20 -5.25 0.02
N TYR A 212 -18.15 -4.61 0.54
CA TYR A 212 -17.57 -4.92 1.84
C TYR A 212 -17.50 -3.66 2.71
N PRO A 213 -18.23 -3.62 3.84
CA PRO A 213 -18.11 -2.51 4.79
C PRO A 213 -16.73 -2.45 5.46
N VAL A 214 -16.01 -3.57 5.49
CA VAL A 214 -14.67 -3.68 6.07
C VAL A 214 -13.77 -4.48 5.14
N VAL A 215 -12.64 -3.89 4.77
CA VAL A 215 -11.54 -4.55 4.05
C VAL A 215 -10.30 -4.55 4.94
N ALA A 216 -9.73 -5.71 5.21
CA ALA A 216 -8.50 -5.86 5.97
C ALA A 216 -7.39 -6.37 5.05
N LEU A 217 -6.29 -5.62 4.96
CA LEU A 217 -5.06 -6.06 4.30
C LEU A 217 -4.14 -6.63 5.36
N CYS A 218 -3.59 -7.81 5.10
CA CYS A 218 -2.77 -8.54 6.04
C CYS A 218 -1.49 -9.03 5.36
N ALA A 219 -0.37 -8.92 6.04
CA ALA A 219 0.87 -9.57 5.63
C ALA A 219 1.63 -10.02 6.88
N ALA A 220 2.52 -10.99 6.72
CA ALA A 220 3.35 -11.46 7.80
C ALA A 220 4.82 -11.52 7.37
N ASP A 221 5.68 -11.18 8.31
CA ASP A 221 7.11 -11.34 8.20
C ASP A 221 7.53 -12.52 9.09
N PRO A 222 7.91 -13.67 8.48
CA PRO A 222 8.32 -14.85 9.22
C PRO A 222 9.64 -14.64 9.98
N ASP A 223 10.54 -13.80 9.46
CA ASP A 223 11.87 -13.57 10.04
C ASP A 223 11.75 -12.77 11.34
N THR A 224 10.89 -11.74 11.34
CA THR A 224 10.60 -10.94 12.54
C THR A 224 9.43 -11.47 13.36
N ARG A 225 8.78 -12.55 12.92
CA ARG A 225 7.56 -13.14 13.52
C ARG A 225 6.47 -12.10 13.80
N THR A 226 6.30 -11.16 12.88
CA THR A 226 5.37 -10.04 13.01
C THR A 226 4.30 -10.10 11.92
N GLY A 227 3.04 -10.02 12.33
CA GLY A 227 1.90 -9.78 11.46
C GLY A 227 1.60 -8.29 11.35
N HIS A 228 1.18 -7.84 10.17
CA HIS A 228 0.79 -6.48 9.87
C HIS A 228 -0.64 -6.45 9.37
N LEU A 229 -1.40 -5.46 9.84
CA LEU A 229 -2.81 -5.26 9.49
C LEU A 229 -3.06 -3.80 9.15
N ALA A 230 -3.78 -3.57 8.05
CA ALA A 230 -4.40 -2.29 7.71
C ALA A 230 -5.89 -2.52 7.48
N VAL A 231 -6.73 -1.74 8.15
CA VAL A 231 -8.18 -1.85 8.12
C VAL A 231 -8.75 -0.63 7.42
N LEU A 232 -9.46 -0.89 6.34
CA LEU A 232 -10.18 0.08 5.54
C LEU A 232 -11.68 -0.07 5.80
N ARG A 233 -12.35 1.05 6.02
CA ARG A 233 -13.81 1.09 6.22
C ARG A 233 -14.41 2.13 5.30
N ASP A 234 -15.60 1.84 4.79
CA ASP A 234 -16.43 2.91 4.26
C ASP A 234 -16.88 3.77 5.45
N LEU A 235 -16.51 5.05 5.45
CA LEU A 235 -16.89 5.99 6.51
C LEU A 235 -18.19 6.74 6.18
N ASP A 236 -18.74 6.49 4.98
CA ASP A 236 -19.96 7.13 4.49
C ASP A 236 -21.19 6.21 4.64
N GLN A 237 -21.02 5.00 5.18
CA GLN A 237 -22.07 4.02 5.54
C GLN A 237 -22.21 3.86 7.06
#